data_AF-A0A925YHZ7-F1
#
_entry.id   AF-A0A925YHZ7-F1
#
_cell.length_a   1.000
_cell.length_b   1.000
_cell.length_c   1.000
_cell.angle_alpha   90.00
_cell.angle_beta   90.00
_cell.angle_gamma   90.00
#
_symmetry.space_group_name_H-M   'P 1'
#
loop_
_entity.id
_entity.type
_entity.pdbx_description
1 polymer ?
#
loop_
_entity_poly.entity_id
_entity_poly.type
_entity_poly.pdbx_seq_one_letter_code
_entity_poly.pdbx_strand_id
1 'polypeptide(L)' 'TLKSWMGSTHFLTKTLKNVGTEMSLSVLAYNMKRMIQMMGVPALLEAIRA' A
#
# COMPACT_ATOMS: atom_id res chain seq x y z
N THR A 1 -8.03 -9.87 -1.55
CA THR A 1 -8.09 -8.54 -0.91
C THR A 1 -6.81 -8.30 -0.13
N LEU A 2 -6.49 -7.07 0.30
CA LEU A 2 -5.21 -6.68 0.93
C LEU A 2 -4.65 -7.72 1.93
N LYS A 3 -5.52 -8.31 2.75
CA LYS A 3 -5.19 -9.40 3.69
C LYS A 3 -4.63 -10.68 3.04
N SER A 4 -5.11 -11.06 1.86
CA SER A 4 -4.60 -12.19 1.07
C SER A 4 -3.25 -11.91 0.42
N TRP A 5 -2.91 -10.65 0.15
CA TRP A 5 -1.57 -10.26 -0.28
C TRP A 5 -0.61 -10.18 0.90
N MET A 6 -1.11 -9.75 2.06
CA MET A 6 -0.30 -9.60 3.26
C MET A 6 0.04 -10.95 3.91
N GLY A 7 -0.83 -11.96 3.87
CA GLY A 7 -0.61 -13.29 4.46
C GLY A 7 -0.45 -13.27 5.99
N SER A 8 -1.11 -14.16 6.73
CA SER A 8 -1.03 -14.18 8.22
C SER A 8 0.38 -14.45 8.78
N THR A 9 1.33 -14.88 7.93
CA THR A 9 2.67 -15.36 8.28
C THR A 9 3.81 -14.52 7.71
N HIS A 10 3.52 -13.38 7.06
CA HIS A 10 4.48 -12.71 6.17
C HIS A 10 5.11 -11.42 6.71
N PHE A 11 4.79 -11.02 7.94
CA PHE A 11 5.50 -9.90 8.56
C PHE A 11 6.97 -10.29 8.76
N LEU A 12 7.86 -9.57 8.08
CA LEU A 12 9.31 -9.80 8.15
C LEU A 12 9.89 -9.17 9.41
N THR A 13 9.20 -8.16 9.94
CA THR A 13 9.61 -7.45 11.15
C THR A 13 8.99 -8.03 12.42
N LYS A 14 9.74 -7.87 13.51
CA LYS A 14 9.28 -8.16 14.88
C LYS A 14 8.96 -6.84 15.58
N THR A 15 8.07 -6.90 16.57
CA THR A 15 7.53 -5.77 17.38
C THR A 15 6.44 -4.95 16.67
N LEU A 16 5.47 -4.45 17.46
CA LEU A 16 4.28 -3.75 16.96
C LEU A 16 4.59 -2.50 16.14
N LYS A 17 5.64 -1.75 16.52
CA LYS A 17 6.07 -0.55 15.81
C LYS A 17 6.45 -0.87 14.36
N ASN A 18 7.26 -1.91 14.17
CA ASN A 18 7.76 -2.27 12.85
C ASN A 18 6.69 -2.98 12.01
N VAL A 19 5.88 -3.83 12.63
CA VAL A 19 4.72 -4.47 11.98
C VAL A 19 3.72 -3.41 11.51
N GLY A 20 3.49 -2.37 12.31
CA GLY A 20 2.67 -1.22 11.92
C GLY A 20 3.19 -0.50 10.67
N THR A 21 4.52 -0.37 10.54
CA THR A 21 5.16 0.18 9.34
C THR A 21 4.96 -0.72 8.13
N GLU A 22 5.14 -2.04 8.26
CA GLU A 22 4.91 -3.00 7.16
C GLU A 22 3.44 -3.01 6.71
N MET A 23 2.51 -2.92 7.66
CA MET A 23 1.07 -2.81 7.39
C MET A 23 0.76 -1.50 6.64
N SER A 24 1.34 -0.38 7.09
CA SER A 24 1.15 0.92 6.45
C SER A 24 1.70 0.95 5.02
N LEU A 25 2.86 0.35 4.78
CA LEU A 25 3.44 0.24 3.44
C LEU A 25 2.60 -0.63 2.52
N SER A 26 2.09 -1.75 3.03
CA SER A 26 1.19 -2.65 2.29
C SER A 26 -0.12 -1.94 1.90
N VAL A 27 -0.66 -1.13 2.80
CA VAL A 27 -1.83 -0.28 2.54
C VAL A 27 -1.54 0.78 1.48
N LEU A 28 -0.39 1.45 1.58
CA LEU A 28 0.02 2.44 0.59
C LEU A 28 0.17 1.83 -0.81
N ALA A 29 0.85 0.70 -0.93
CA ALA A 29 1.03 0.00 -2.20
C ALA A 29 -0.31 -0.41 -2.83
N TYR A 30 -1.23 -0.93 -2.03
CA TYR A 30 -2.58 -1.25 -2.48
C TYR A 30 -3.33 0.00 -2.97
N ASN A 31 -3.26 1.09 -2.20
CA ASN A 31 -3.92 2.34 -2.56
C ASN A 31 -3.36 2.90 -3.87
N MET A 32 -2.04 2.92 -4.06
CA MET A 32 -1.45 3.36 -5.33
C MET A 32 -1.89 2.49 -6.50
N LYS A 33 -1.89 1.16 -6.34
CA LYS A 33 -2.38 0.25 -7.39
C LYS A 33 -3.85 0.56 -7.72
N ARG A 34 -4.70 0.77 -6.73
CA ARG A 34 -6.11 1.13 -6.94
C ARG A 34 -6.24 2.47 -7.66
N MET A 35 -5.50 3.50 -7.23
CA MET A 35 -5.55 4.83 -7.85
C MET A 35 -5.12 4.79 -9.32
N ILE A 36 -4.04 4.06 -9.63
CA ILE A 36 -3.59 3.86 -11.01
C ILE A 36 -4.67 3.18 -11.85
N GLN A 37 -5.36 2.17 -11.30
CA GLN A 37 -6.44 1.48 -12.00
C GLN A 37 -7.68 2.37 -12.20
N MET A 38 -7.97 3.28 -11.27
CA MET A 38 -9.17 4.13 -11.33
C MET A 38 -9.00 5.33 -12.26
N MET A 39 -7.86 6.01 -12.23
CA MET A 39 -7.67 7.30 -12.92
C MET A 39 -6.44 7.34 -13.84
N GLY A 40 -5.62 6.29 -13.86
CA GLY A 40 -4.42 6.23 -14.69
C GLY A 40 -3.24 7.01 -14.11
N VAL A 41 -2.05 6.71 -14.63
CA VAL A 41 -0.79 7.31 -14.17
C VAL A 41 -0.71 8.83 -14.41
N PRO A 42 -1.13 9.38 -15.57
CA PRO A 42 -1.01 10.82 -15.83
C PRO A 42 -1.83 11.67 -14.88
N ALA A 43 -3.11 11.32 -14.66
CA ALA A 43 -3.98 12.04 -13.75
C ALA A 43 -3.53 11.94 -12.28
N LEU A 44 -2.94 10.80 -11.90
CA LEU A 44 -2.36 10.63 -10.56
C LEU A 44 -1.14 11.51 -10.33
N LEU A 45 -0.26 11.67 -11.33
CA LEU A 45 0.90 12.54 -11.21
C LEU A 45 0.51 14.02 -11.06
N GLU A 46 -0.49 14.47 -11.81
CA GLU A 46 -1.00 15.83 -11.67
C GLU A 46 -1.66 16.05 -10.30
N ALA A 47 -2.43 15.07 -9.81
CA ALA A 47 -3.03 15.15 -8.47
C ALA A 47 -2.01 15.16 -7.31
N ILE A 48 -0.80 14.62 -7.51
CA ILE A 48 0.28 14.64 -6.51
C ILE A 48 1.10 15.93 -6.58
N ARG A 49 1.16 16.59 -7.75
CA ARG A 49 1.90 17.85 -7.96
C ARG A 49 1.15 19.08 -7.48
N ALA A 50 -0.18 19.01 -7.42
CA ALA A 50 -1.05 20.06 -6.88
C ALA A 50 -0.95 20.18 -5.36
#